data_AF-A0A0F2L7D2-F1
#
_entry.id   AF-A0A0F2L7D2-F1
#
_cell.length_a   1.000
_cell.length_b   1.000
_cell.length_c   1.000
_cell.angle_alpha   90.00
_cell.angle_beta   90.00
_cell.angle_gamma   90.00
#
_symmetry.space_group_name_H-M   'P 1'
#
loop_
_entity.id
_entity.type
_entity.pdbx_description
1 polymer ?
#
loop_
_entity_poly.entity_id
_entity_poly.type
_entity_poly.pdbx_seq_one_letter_code
_entity_poly.pdbx_strand_id
1 'polypeptide(L)'
;MSSNEEFIPHAIYTWFGLLKSRNSVVTKEEGAKFSPFAKDTENRLRDALSSFGWVYCVDCRQPLFTLEEALEHSKRGHLLTNMFMPDEVAPEEVPMVG
;
A
#
# COMPACT_ATOMS: atom_id res chain seq x y z
N MET A 1 -5.24 -22.14 11.42
CA MET A 1 -5.72 -21.14 10.45
C MET A 1 -5.11 -19.81 10.86
N SER A 2 -4.01 -19.39 10.22
CA SER A 2 -3.39 -18.11 10.53
C SER A 2 -4.28 -17.01 9.98
N SER A 3 -4.96 -16.28 10.87
CA SER A 3 -5.65 -15.05 10.53
C SER A 3 -4.63 -14.12 9.86
N ASN A 4 -4.76 -13.88 8.56
CA ASN A 4 -3.90 -12.94 7.84
C ASN A 4 -4.14 -11.55 8.44
N GLU A 5 -3.24 -11.13 9.34
CA GLU A 5 -3.18 -9.75 9.81
C GLU A 5 -2.72 -8.91 8.61
N GLU A 6 -3.68 -8.36 7.88
CA GLU A 6 -3.46 -7.49 6.71
C GLU A 6 -3.79 -6.05 7.08
N PHE A 7 -2.78 -5.19 6.99
CA PHE A 7 -2.94 -3.75 7.12
C PHE A 7 -3.18 -3.10 5.75
N ILE A 8 -4.24 -2.28 5.66
CA ILE A 8 -4.60 -1.52 4.47
C ILE A 8 -4.48 -0.03 4.78
N PRO A 9 -3.51 0.70 4.20
CA PRO A 9 -3.39 2.13 4.40
C PRO A 9 -4.59 2.89 3.85
N HIS A 10 -4.96 4.00 4.49
CA HIS A 10 -5.99 4.88 3.96
C HIS A 10 -5.49 5.58 2.69
N ALA A 11 -6.35 5.68 1.67
CA ALA A 11 -5.99 6.15 0.33
C ALA A 11 -5.45 7.59 0.31
N ILE A 12 -6.07 8.48 1.10
CA ILE A 12 -5.73 9.91 1.18
C ILE A 12 -4.77 10.18 2.35
N TYR A 13 -5.15 9.78 3.57
CA TYR A 13 -4.41 10.05 4.78
C TYR A 13 -3.42 8.94 5.14
N THR A 14 -2.16 9.11 4.75
CA THR A 14 -1.13 8.06 4.86
C THR A 14 -0.66 7.73 6.29
N TRP A 15 -1.19 8.41 7.32
CA TRP A 15 -0.79 8.21 8.72
C TRP A 15 -1.62 7.16 9.47
N PHE A 16 -2.73 6.67 8.89
CA PHE A 16 -3.55 5.60 9.46
C PHE A 16 -4.06 4.62 8.40
N GLY A 17 -4.59 3.49 8.85
CA GLY A 17 -5.22 2.50 7.98
C GLY A 17 -6.07 1.51 8.75
N LEU A 18 -6.65 0.55 8.04
CA LEU A 18 -7.47 -0.51 8.59
C LEU A 18 -6.65 -1.78 8.78
N LEU A 19 -6.62 -2.32 9.99
CA LEU A 19 -6.13 -3.68 10.25
C LEU A 19 -7.31 -4.66 10.12
N LYS A 20 -7.40 -5.39 9.00
CA LYS A 20 -8.55 -6.25 8.68
C LYS A 20 -8.84 -7.31 9.74
N SER A 21 -7.79 -7.90 10.33
CA SER A 21 -7.94 -8.98 11.31
C SER A 21 -8.66 -8.55 12.59
N ARG A 22 -8.59 -7.26 12.94
CA ARG A 22 -9.20 -6.71 14.16
C ARG A 22 -10.35 -5.76 13.87
N ASN A 23 -10.63 -5.52 12.59
CA ASN A 23 -11.58 -4.50 12.13
C ASN A 23 -11.36 -3.15 12.85
N SER A 24 -10.09 -2.76 13.03
CA SER A 24 -9.69 -1.59 13.82
C SER A 24 -8.90 -0.61 12.96
N VAL A 25 -9.14 0.69 13.17
CA VAL A 25 -8.26 1.73 12.65
C VAL A 25 -7.02 1.80 13.53
N VAL A 26 -5.86 1.65 12.91
CA VAL A 26 -4.56 1.71 13.59
C VAL A 26 -3.68 2.76 12.93
N THR A 27 -2.71 3.27 13.68
CA THR A 27 -1.68 4.14 13.10
C THR A 27 -0.83 3.37 12.10
N LYS A 28 -0.17 4.10 11.19
CA LYS A 28 0.75 3.52 10.23
C LYS A 28 1.86 2.70 10.91
N GLU A 29 2.42 3.19 12.00
CA GLU A 29 3.52 2.54 12.73
C GLU A 29 3.08 1.22 13.36
N GLU A 30 1.85 1.16 13.85
CA GLU A 30 1.25 -0.08 14.35
C GLU A 30 0.91 -1.05 13.22
N GLY A 31 0.34 -0.54 12.12
CA GLY A 31 -0.07 -1.31 10.95
C GLY A 31 1.07 -1.87 10.11
N ALA A 32 2.20 -1.16 10.02
CA ALA A 32 3.37 -1.57 9.23
C ALA A 32 3.93 -2.94 9.66
N LYS A 33 3.77 -3.31 10.94
CA LYS A 33 4.13 -4.62 11.50
C LYS A 33 3.33 -5.78 10.89
N PHE A 34 2.17 -5.46 10.31
CA PHE A 34 1.21 -6.36 9.68
C PHE A 34 1.07 -6.06 8.18
N SER A 35 2.05 -5.35 7.60
CA SER A 35 2.05 -5.06 6.18
C SER A 35 2.16 -6.37 5.40
N PRO A 36 1.32 -6.58 4.36
CA PRO A 36 1.25 -7.83 3.61
C PRO A 36 2.58 -8.23 2.97
N PHE A 37 3.56 -7.33 2.85
CA PHE A 37 4.83 -7.63 2.21
C PHE A 37 5.83 -8.39 3.10
N ALA A 38 5.56 -8.64 4.39
CA ALA A 38 6.58 -9.10 5.34
C ALA A 38 7.13 -10.54 5.19
N LYS A 39 6.47 -11.45 4.46
CA LYS A 39 6.90 -12.88 4.38
C LYS A 39 7.20 -13.43 2.98
N ASP A 40 6.81 -12.71 1.94
CA ASP A 40 7.14 -13.03 0.55
C ASP A 40 7.11 -11.73 -0.27
N THR A 41 7.97 -10.78 0.12
CA THR A 41 7.98 -9.43 -0.44
C THR A 41 8.27 -9.48 -1.93
N GLU A 42 9.30 -10.23 -2.33
CA GLU A 42 9.81 -10.21 -3.69
C GLU A 42 8.84 -10.83 -4.68
N ASN A 43 8.25 -11.99 -4.41
CA ASN A 43 7.29 -12.58 -5.36
C ASN A 43 6.02 -11.73 -5.44
N ARG A 44 5.54 -11.19 -4.31
CA ARG A 44 4.38 -10.29 -4.33
C ARG A 44 4.64 -9.00 -5.10
N LEU A 45 5.83 -8.42 -4.99
CA LEU A 45 6.22 -7.26 -5.80
C LEU A 45 6.33 -7.62 -7.27
N ARG A 46 6.90 -8.78 -7.60
CA ARG A 46 6.98 -9.29 -8.97
C ARG A 46 5.59 -9.53 -9.56
N ASP A 47 4.67 -10.12 -8.80
CA ASP A 47 3.29 -10.37 -9.19
C ASP A 47 2.52 -9.07 -9.40
N ALA A 48 2.68 -8.10 -8.48
CA ALA A 48 2.04 -6.78 -8.59
C ALA A 48 2.55 -6.01 -9.81
N LEU A 49 3.86 -5.97 -10.04
CA LEU A 49 4.44 -5.34 -11.22
C LEU A 49 4.03 -6.04 -12.51
N SER A 50 3.92 -7.37 -12.50
CA SER A 50 3.49 -8.15 -13.67
C SER A 50 1.99 -7.99 -13.96
N SER A 51 1.16 -7.77 -12.94
CA SER A 51 -0.30 -7.65 -13.07
C SER A 51 -0.77 -6.22 -13.34
N PHE A 52 -0.13 -5.23 -12.70
CA PHE A 52 -0.56 -3.82 -12.72
C PHE A 52 0.43 -2.91 -13.43
N GLY A 53 1.67 -3.34 -13.63
CA GLY A 53 2.75 -2.51 -14.19
C GLY A 53 3.36 -1.52 -13.18
N TRP A 54 2.85 -1.45 -11.95
CA TRP A 54 3.29 -0.50 -10.93
C TRP A 54 3.08 -1.02 -9.51
N VAL A 55 3.81 -0.44 -8.57
CA VAL A 55 3.57 -0.51 -7.12
C VAL A 55 3.72 0.88 -6.55
N TYR A 56 2.78 1.33 -5.73
CA TYR A 56 2.82 2.66 -5.13
C TYR A 56 3.51 2.66 -3.77
N CYS A 57 4.45 3.58 -3.57
CA CYS A 57 5.09 3.82 -2.28
C CYS A 57 4.32 4.90 -1.53
N VAL A 58 3.68 4.52 -0.42
CA VAL A 58 2.88 5.43 0.42
C VAL A 58 3.75 6.46 1.14
N ASP A 59 4.98 6.08 1.52
CA ASP A 59 5.95 6.97 2.17
C ASP A 59 6.47 8.05 1.21
N CYS A 60 6.87 7.63 0.01
CA CYS A 60 7.45 8.54 -0.99
C CYS A 60 6.41 9.24 -1.87
N ARG A 61 5.16 8.78 -1.81
CA ARG A 61 4.04 9.24 -2.63
C ARG A 61 4.31 9.17 -4.13
N GLN A 62 4.90 8.07 -4.58
CA GLN A 62 5.23 7.88 -5.98
C GLN A 62 5.04 6.42 -6.41
N PRO A 63 4.65 6.17 -7.68
CA PRO A 63 4.70 4.85 -8.26
C PRO A 63 6.15 4.39 -8.49
N LEU A 64 6.37 3.10 -8.31
CA LEU A 64 7.60 2.37 -8.60
C LEU A 64 7.27 1.40 -9.73
N PHE A 65 8.10 1.38 -10.77
CA PHE A 65 7.83 0.62 -11.99
C PHE A 65 8.77 -0.58 -12.15
N THR A 66 9.84 -0.63 -11.37
CA THR A 66 10.82 -1.71 -11.42
C THR A 66 10.83 -2.52 -10.13
N LEU A 67 11.20 -3.79 -10.24
CA LEU A 67 11.33 -4.67 -9.08
C LEU A 67 12.48 -4.20 -8.18
N GLU A 68 13.58 -3.70 -8.76
CA GLU A 68 14.71 -3.20 -7.98
C GLU A 68 14.32 -2.01 -7.11
N GLU A 69 13.63 -1.00 -7.67
CA GLU A 69 13.15 0.16 -6.91
C GLU A 69 12.16 -0.27 -5.80
N ALA A 70 11.22 -1.16 -6.12
CA ALA A 70 10.26 -1.65 -5.15
C ALA A 70 10.92 -2.40 -3.99
N LEU A 71 11.92 -3.25 -4.28
CA LEU A 71 12.68 -3.95 -3.26
C LEU A 71 13.50 -3.00 -2.39
N GLU A 72 14.11 -1.97 -2.98
CA GLU A 72 14.87 -0.97 -2.23
C GLU A 72 13.98 -0.22 -1.24
N HIS A 73 12.79 0.21 -1.68
CA HIS A 73 11.82 0.86 -0.82
C HIS A 73 11.31 -0.06 0.29
N SER A 74 11.04 -1.33 -0.05
CA SER A 74 10.67 -2.32 0.96
C SER A 74 11.77 -2.55 2.00
N LYS A 75 13.04 -2.59 1.60
CA LYS A 75 14.19 -2.74 2.52
C LYS A 75 14.36 -1.55 3.45
N ARG A 76 14.00 -0.35 2.99
CA ARG A 76 13.95 0.88 3.81
C ARG A 76 12.77 0.89 4.80
N GLY A 77 11.89 -0.13 4.75
CA GLY A 77 10.70 -0.20 5.58
C GLY A 77 9.56 0.69 5.09
N HIS A 78 9.61 1.15 3.84
CA HIS A 78 8.51 1.92 3.27
C HIS A 78 7.29 1.02 3.06
N LEU A 79 6.12 1.63 3.21
CA LEU A 79 4.86 0.98 2.95
C LEU A 79 4.55 1.03 1.45
N LEU A 80 4.43 -0.15 0.86
CA LEU A 80 4.10 -0.34 -0.54
C LEU A 80 2.65 -0.84 -0.67
N THR A 81 1.99 -0.49 -1.77
CA THR A 81 0.62 -0.92 -2.08
C THR A 81 0.39 -0.92 -3.58
N ASN A 82 -0.40 -1.86 -4.09
CA ASN A 82 -0.92 -1.87 -5.46
C ASN A 82 -2.46 -1.70 -5.49
N MET A 83 -3.06 -1.41 -4.33
CA MET A 83 -4.51 -1.29 -4.18
C MET A 83 -5.04 0.08 -4.59
N PHE A 84 -4.22 1.12 -4.48
CA PHE A 84 -4.56 2.47 -4.88
C PHE A 84 -3.30 3.26 -5.22
N MET A 85 -3.45 4.23 -6.12
CA MET A 85 -2.49 5.27 -6.41
C MET A 85 -3.27 6.58 -6.36
N PRO A 86 -2.94 7.53 -5.46
CA PRO A 86 -3.58 8.84 -5.44
C PRO A 86 -3.28 9.54 -6.76
N ASP A 87 -4.34 9.97 -7.45
CA ASP A 87 -4.24 10.82 -8.62
C ASP A 87 -4.37 12.29 -8.19
N GLU A 88 -3.57 13.19 -8.78
CA GLU A 88 -3.68 14.64 -8.56
C GLU A 88 -5.04 15.18 -9.06
N VAL A 89 -5.69 14.51 -10.02
CA VAL A 89 -7.04 14.86 -10.51
C VAL A 89 -8.19 14.14 -9.79
N ALA A 90 -7.91 13.27 -8.82
CA ALA A 90 -8.95 12.61 -8.03
C ALA A 90 -9.97 13.56 -7.35
N PRO A 91 -9.62 14.81 -6.95
CA PRO A 91 -10.59 15.77 -6.44
C PRO A 91 -11.58 16.28 -7.49
N GLU A 92 -11.29 16.14 -8.78
CA GLU A 92 -12.16 16.61 -9.88
C GLU A 92 -13.12 15.52 -10.39
N GLU A 93 -12.87 14.25 -10.04
CA GLU A 93 -13.72 13.11 -10.43
C GLU A 93 -14.90 12.84 -9.50
N VAL A 94 -15.08 13.63 -8.43
CA VAL A 94 -16.32 13.57 -7.65
C VAL A 94 -17.47 14.06 -8.54
N PRO A 95 -18.49 13.22 -8.82
CA PRO A 95 -19.69 13.72 -9.46
C PRO A 95 -20.23 14.82 -8.55
N MET A 96 -20.31 16.04 -9.08
CA MET A 96 -21.12 17.08 -8.47
C MET A 96 -22.54 16.53 -8.42
N VAL A 97 -22.93 15.98 -7.28
CA VAL A 97 -24.33 15.62 -7.01
C VAL A 97 -25.02 16.97 -6.82
N GLY A 98 -25.52 17.52 -7.94
CA GLY A 98 -26.45 18.64 -7.96
C GLY A 98 -27.84 18.23 -7.52
#